data_AF-F6JHV6-F1
#
_entry.id   AF-F6JHV6-F1
#
_cell.length_a   1.000
_cell.length_b   1.000
_cell.length_c   1.000
_cell.angle_alpha   90.00
_cell.angle_beta   90.00
_cell.angle_gamma   90.00
#
_symmetry.space_group_name_H-M   'P 1'
#
loop_
_entity.id
_entity.type
_entity.pdbx_description
1 polymer ?
#
loop_
_entity_poly.entity_id
_entity_poly.type
_entity_poly.pdbx_seq_one_letter_code
_entity_poly.pdbx_strand_id
1 'polypeptide(L)'
;GDELLPSEVERQELIEQSRMWRFPLVEVTVLNKERYSLRFQRHPIIAHVLKSVITLRGDYGRSAKNNHSRTMCLQLQADAGAVDGEQDLRHYRVQQLYKILLRLVDYSSWRLVEPNDRQEDTICVTVELEKCCKREQPVGHVCLTSGPVLEPMNMGASFMTANEYL
;
A
#
# COMPACT_ATOMS: atom_id res chain seq x y z
N GLY A 1 -25.84 19.02 -17.20
CA GLY A 1 -25.47 17.90 -16.34
C GLY A 1 -26.23 18.08 -15.06
N ASP A 2 -26.68 16.97 -14.47
CA ASP A 2 -27.37 17.00 -13.19
C ASP A 2 -26.33 17.22 -12.09
N GLU A 3 -26.11 18.48 -11.75
CA GLU A 3 -25.33 18.83 -10.56
C GLU A 3 -25.98 18.17 -9.33
N LEU A 4 -25.16 17.53 -8.48
CA LEU A 4 -25.64 16.81 -7.28
C LEU A 4 -26.17 17.72 -6.16
N LEU A 5 -25.65 18.96 -6.05
CA LEU A 5 -26.02 19.97 -5.05
C LEU A 5 -26.04 21.38 -5.67
N PRO A 6 -26.89 21.62 -6.69
CA PRO A 6 -26.87 22.84 -7.48
C PRO A 6 -27.28 24.07 -6.64
N SER A 7 -28.20 23.90 -5.69
CA SER A 7 -28.72 25.02 -4.90
C SER A 7 -27.89 25.29 -3.64
N GLU A 8 -27.83 26.55 -3.25
CA GLU A 8 -27.24 26.96 -1.96
C GLU A 8 -28.00 26.38 -0.77
N VAL A 9 -29.31 26.18 -0.92
CA VAL A 9 -30.19 25.60 0.09
C VAL A 9 -29.80 24.15 0.37
N GLU A 10 -29.67 23.30 -0.65
CA GLU A 10 -29.26 21.90 -0.48
C GLU A 10 -27.87 21.77 0.15
N ARG A 11 -26.95 22.67 -0.20
CA ARG A 11 -25.62 22.72 0.43
C ARG A 11 -25.69 23.09 1.90
N GLN A 12 -26.54 24.05 2.25
CA GLN A 12 -26.74 24.46 3.64
C GLN A 12 -27.45 23.39 4.46
N GLU A 13 -28.43 22.70 3.88
CA GLU A 13 -29.09 21.54 4.48
C GLU A 13 -28.10 20.41 4.75
N LEU A 14 -27.19 20.13 3.81
CA LEU A 14 -26.12 19.14 4.02
C LEU A 14 -25.20 19.53 5.19
N ILE A 15 -24.82 20.80 5.31
CA ILE A 15 -24.03 21.30 6.44
C ILE A 15 -24.80 21.10 7.75
N GLU A 16 -26.10 21.40 7.78
CA GLU A 16 -26.94 21.24 8.97
C GLU A 16 -27.05 19.76 9.37
N GLN A 17 -27.36 18.88 8.41
CA GLN A 17 -27.43 17.43 8.65
C GLN A 17 -26.10 16.86 9.15
N SER A 18 -24.98 17.41 8.66
CA SER A 18 -23.64 16.94 9.05
C SER A 18 -23.30 17.19 10.52
N ARG A 19 -24.05 18.05 11.24
CA ARG A 19 -23.82 18.30 12.67
C ARG A 19 -23.93 17.04 13.53
N MET A 20 -24.71 16.06 13.09
CA MET A 20 -24.86 14.76 13.76
C MET A 20 -23.81 13.74 13.34
N TRP A 21 -22.96 14.05 12.35
CA TRP A 21 -21.91 13.14 11.89
C TRP A 21 -20.74 13.15 12.85
N ARG A 22 -19.91 12.09 12.76
CA ARG A 22 -18.63 12.02 13.50
C ARG A 22 -17.72 13.21 13.20
N PHE A 23 -17.71 13.66 11.94
CA PHE A 23 -16.96 14.83 11.48
C PHE A 23 -17.93 15.77 10.76
N PRO A 24 -18.40 16.82 11.42
CA PRO A 24 -19.30 17.79 10.81
C PRO A 24 -18.62 18.60 9.71
N LEU A 25 -19.40 19.03 8.72
CA LEU A 25 -18.98 20.00 7.72
C LEU A 25 -19.04 21.42 8.30
N VAL A 26 -18.16 22.27 7.80
CA VAL A 26 -18.18 23.72 8.04
C VAL A 26 -18.54 24.48 6.76
N GLU A 27 -18.25 23.90 5.59
CA GLU A 27 -18.47 24.56 4.30
C GLU A 27 -18.55 23.55 3.16
N VAL A 28 -19.36 23.87 2.15
CA VAL A 28 -19.43 23.19 0.86
C VAL A 28 -19.24 24.23 -0.25
N THR A 29 -18.13 24.15 -0.98
CA THR A 29 -17.80 25.10 -2.07
C THR A 29 -17.99 24.42 -3.42
N VAL A 30 -18.74 25.04 -4.33
CA VAL A 30 -18.86 24.55 -5.72
C VAL A 30 -17.56 24.83 -6.47
N LEU A 31 -17.06 23.82 -7.16
CA LEU A 31 -15.88 23.88 -8.01
C LEU A 31 -16.30 23.65 -9.48
N ASN A 32 -15.38 23.93 -10.41
CA ASN A 32 -15.62 23.70 -11.83
C ASN A 32 -15.92 22.22 -12.13
N LYS A 33 -16.70 21.99 -13.20
CA LYS A 33 -17.04 20.66 -13.73
C LYS A 33 -17.79 19.77 -12.72
N GLU A 34 -18.85 20.31 -12.11
CA GLU A 34 -19.76 19.56 -11.23
C GLU A 34 -19.04 18.95 -10.00
N ARG A 35 -17.99 19.61 -9.53
CA ARG A 35 -17.20 19.19 -8.36
C ARG A 35 -17.54 20.03 -7.15
N TYR A 36 -17.33 19.47 -5.97
CA TYR A 36 -17.55 20.15 -4.70
C TYR A 36 -16.34 19.96 -3.79
N SER A 37 -15.95 21.01 -3.09
CA SER A 37 -15.02 20.96 -1.97
C SER A 37 -15.81 20.89 -0.67
N LEU A 38 -15.59 19.83 0.11
CA LEU A 38 -16.19 19.65 1.42
C LEU A 38 -15.17 19.97 2.49
N ARG A 39 -15.42 21.02 3.28
CA ARG A 39 -14.55 21.38 4.40
C ARG A 39 -15.18 20.88 5.69
N PHE A 40 -14.41 20.12 6.46
CA PHE A 40 -14.83 19.60 7.75
C PHE A 40 -14.39 20.51 8.89
N GLN A 41 -15.14 20.48 9.99
CA GLN A 41 -14.70 21.06 11.25
C GLN A 41 -13.44 20.35 11.74
N ARG A 42 -12.36 21.12 11.93
CA ARG A 42 -11.03 20.56 12.24
C ARG A 42 -10.96 19.93 13.62
N HIS A 43 -11.59 20.54 14.62
CA HIS A 43 -11.44 20.13 16.02
C HIS A 43 -11.90 18.68 16.26
N PRO A 44 -13.10 18.24 15.82
CA PRO A 44 -13.51 16.84 15.94
C PRO A 44 -12.56 15.84 15.27
N ILE A 45 -12.02 16.19 14.10
CA ILE A 45 -11.05 15.34 13.38
C ILE A 45 -9.76 15.22 14.18
N ILE A 46 -9.18 16.35 14.61
CA ILE A 46 -7.91 16.37 15.36
C ILE A 46 -8.06 15.58 16.67
N ALA A 47 -9.13 15.85 17.44
CA ALA A 47 -9.39 15.14 18.70
C ALA A 47 -9.53 13.64 18.47
N HIS A 48 -10.25 13.24 17.41
CA HIS A 48 -10.41 11.83 17.05
C HIS A 48 -9.09 11.17 16.66
N VAL A 49 -8.32 11.78 15.74
CA VAL A 49 -7.06 11.23 15.25
C VAL A 49 -6.05 11.11 16.38
N LEU A 50 -5.87 12.15 17.20
CA LEU A 50 -4.94 12.11 18.33
C LEU A 50 -5.33 11.02 19.34
N LYS A 51 -6.61 10.93 19.70
CA LYS A 51 -7.10 9.86 20.58
C LYS A 51 -6.82 8.49 19.99
N SER A 52 -7.09 8.28 18.70
CA SER A 52 -6.84 7.01 18.01
C SER A 52 -5.36 6.65 17.96
N VAL A 53 -4.48 7.59 17.62
CA VAL A 53 -3.02 7.36 17.59
C VAL A 53 -2.48 6.98 18.97
N ILE A 54 -2.90 7.69 20.03
CA ILE A 54 -2.45 7.41 21.39
C ILE A 54 -2.97 6.06 21.89
N THR A 55 -4.22 5.73 21.56
CA THR A 55 -4.87 4.48 22.02
C THR A 55 -4.33 3.27 21.27
N LEU A 56 -4.18 3.35 19.94
CA LEU A 56 -3.78 2.23 19.08
C LEU A 56 -2.27 2.10 18.92
N ARG A 57 -1.48 3.16 19.17
CA ARG A 57 -0.02 3.15 19.09
C ARG A 57 0.49 2.60 17.75
N GLY A 58 1.29 1.53 17.77
CA GLY A 58 1.85 0.89 16.57
C GLY A 58 0.80 0.25 15.65
N ASP A 59 -0.44 0.10 16.14
CA ASP A 59 -1.56 -0.42 15.37
C ASP A 59 -2.39 0.68 14.71
N TYR A 60 -2.06 1.95 14.93
CA TYR A 60 -2.72 3.04 14.21
C TYR A 60 -2.50 2.90 12.71
N GLY A 61 -3.59 2.94 11.94
CA GLY A 61 -3.59 2.75 10.49
C GLY A 61 -3.61 1.29 10.03
N ARG A 62 -3.55 0.31 10.95
CA ARG A 62 -3.73 -1.10 10.59
C ARG A 62 -5.20 -1.42 10.42
N SER A 63 -5.53 -2.13 9.34
CA SER A 63 -6.88 -2.63 9.13
C SER A 63 -7.13 -3.90 9.95
N ALA A 64 -8.32 -4.04 10.53
CA ALA A 64 -8.73 -5.30 11.14
C ALA A 64 -8.82 -6.40 10.06
N LYS A 65 -8.22 -7.54 10.34
CA LYS A 65 -8.22 -8.71 9.45
C LYS A 65 -9.11 -9.79 10.03
N ASN A 66 -9.97 -10.36 9.21
CA ASN A 66 -10.87 -11.44 9.61
C ASN A 66 -10.86 -12.57 8.57
N ASN A 67 -11.63 -13.62 8.81
CA ASN A 67 -11.64 -14.78 7.91
C ASN A 67 -12.19 -14.48 6.51
N HIS A 68 -12.87 -13.33 6.32
CA HIS A 68 -13.37 -12.85 5.04
C HIS A 68 -12.40 -11.86 4.35
N SER A 69 -11.29 -11.50 5.01
CA SER A 69 -10.23 -10.71 4.38
C SER A 69 -9.62 -11.50 3.22
N ARG A 70 -9.41 -10.80 2.10
CA ARG A 70 -8.65 -11.34 0.96
C ARG A 70 -7.29 -11.85 1.41
N THR A 71 -6.86 -12.92 0.79
CA THR A 71 -5.60 -13.59 1.12
C THR A 71 -4.53 -13.29 0.08
N MET A 72 -3.29 -13.13 0.55
CA MET A 72 -2.10 -12.99 -0.29
C MET A 72 -1.06 -14.00 0.15
N CYS A 73 -0.41 -14.66 -0.80
CA CYS A 73 0.81 -15.40 -0.55
C CYS A 73 1.98 -14.62 -1.15
N LEU A 74 2.99 -14.27 -0.35
CA LEU A 74 4.15 -13.49 -0.79
C LEU A 74 5.41 -14.37 -0.73
N GLN A 75 6.08 -14.54 -1.86
CA GLN A 75 7.29 -15.35 -1.97
C GLN A 75 8.46 -14.50 -2.45
N LEU A 76 9.64 -14.74 -1.87
CA LEU A 76 10.90 -14.21 -2.36
C LEU A 76 11.58 -15.29 -3.20
N GLN A 77 11.72 -15.05 -4.50
CA GLN A 77 12.48 -15.91 -5.40
C GLN A 77 13.78 -15.19 -5.77
N ALA A 78 14.68 -15.13 -4.80
CA ALA A 78 16.07 -14.78 -5.02
C ALA A 78 16.87 -16.06 -4.83
N ASP A 79 17.57 -16.53 -5.86
CA ASP A 79 18.55 -17.59 -5.69
C ASP A 79 19.52 -17.12 -4.59
N ALA A 80 19.55 -17.84 -3.47
CA ALA A 80 20.31 -17.47 -2.30
C ALA A 80 21.80 -17.75 -2.53
N GLY A 81 22.41 -16.98 -3.42
CA GLY A 81 23.85 -16.95 -3.65
C GLY A 81 24.51 -15.91 -2.76
N ALA A 82 24.64 -16.19 -1.46
CA ALA A 82 25.66 -15.55 -0.61
C ALA A 82 25.80 -16.38 0.66
N VAL A 83 26.68 -17.38 0.63
CA VAL A 83 27.01 -18.20 1.80
C VAL A 83 28.17 -17.60 2.60
N ASP A 84 29.07 -16.84 1.97
CA ASP A 84 30.13 -16.10 2.66
C ASP A 84 30.65 -14.99 1.74
N GLY A 85 30.55 -13.73 2.15
CA GLY A 85 31.13 -12.59 1.44
C GLY A 85 30.19 -11.87 0.47
N GLU A 86 29.89 -10.62 0.82
CA GLU A 86 29.41 -9.54 -0.06
C GLU A 86 28.22 -9.85 -1.00
N GLN A 87 27.02 -9.68 -0.45
CA GLN A 87 25.77 -9.72 -1.22
C GLN A 87 25.76 -8.63 -2.31
N ASP A 88 25.52 -9.02 -3.58
CA ASP A 88 25.26 -8.10 -4.69
C ASP A 88 24.10 -7.15 -4.34
N LEU A 89 24.28 -5.85 -4.54
CA LEU A 89 23.29 -4.82 -4.24
C LEU A 89 21.93 -5.07 -4.90
N ARG A 90 21.89 -5.73 -6.06
CA ARG A 90 20.62 -6.12 -6.71
C ARG A 90 19.83 -7.12 -5.85
N HIS A 91 20.50 -8.11 -5.27
CA HIS A 91 19.88 -9.09 -4.37
C HIS A 91 19.41 -8.42 -3.07
N TYR A 92 20.23 -7.52 -2.52
CA TYR A 92 19.85 -6.72 -1.36
C TYR A 92 18.57 -5.91 -1.63
N ARG A 93 18.47 -5.23 -2.78
CA ARG A 93 17.27 -4.45 -3.16
C ARG A 93 16.02 -5.30 -3.28
N VAL A 94 16.11 -6.49 -3.88
CA VAL A 94 14.96 -7.42 -3.96
C VAL A 94 14.51 -7.85 -2.55
N GLN A 95 15.45 -8.14 -1.65
CA GLN A 95 15.11 -8.45 -0.26
C GLN A 95 14.45 -7.27 0.47
N GLN A 96 14.91 -6.04 0.24
CA GLN A 96 14.27 -4.86 0.82
C GLN A 96 12.87 -4.64 0.25
N LEU A 97 12.67 -4.84 -1.06
CA LEU A 97 11.35 -4.78 -1.68
C LEU A 97 10.40 -5.81 -1.08
N TYR A 98 10.84 -7.05 -0.90
CA TYR A 98 10.08 -8.10 -0.23
C TYR A 98 9.71 -7.70 1.22
N LYS A 99 10.64 -7.16 2.01
CA LYS A 99 10.38 -6.67 3.37
C LYS A 99 9.40 -5.50 3.39
N ILE A 100 9.47 -4.59 2.42
CA ILE A 100 8.52 -3.49 2.27
C ILE A 100 7.12 -4.04 1.97
N LEU A 101 7.00 -5.01 1.06
CA LEU A 101 5.73 -5.63 0.73
C LEU A 101 5.11 -6.35 1.93
N LEU A 102 5.90 -7.08 2.72
CA LEU A 102 5.43 -7.67 3.98
C LEU A 102 4.81 -6.62 4.90
N ARG A 103 5.49 -5.47 5.06
CA ARG A 103 4.96 -4.35 5.87
C ARG A 103 3.69 -3.75 5.25
N LEU A 104 3.65 -3.54 3.93
CA LEU A 104 2.46 -3.00 3.28
C LEU A 104 1.24 -3.93 3.44
N VAL A 105 1.44 -5.24 3.28
CA VAL A 105 0.40 -6.24 3.52
C VAL A 105 -0.04 -6.23 4.98
N ASP A 106 0.90 -6.05 5.91
CA ASP A 106 0.62 -5.94 7.34
C ASP A 106 -0.32 -4.76 7.66
N TYR A 107 -0.12 -3.59 7.03
CA TYR A 107 -1.00 -2.43 7.15
C TYR A 107 -2.29 -2.51 6.31
N SER A 108 -2.34 -3.37 5.29
CA SER A 108 -3.52 -3.56 4.44
C SER A 108 -4.64 -4.35 5.15
N SER A 109 -5.81 -4.44 4.51
CA SER A 109 -6.91 -5.31 4.95
C SER A 109 -6.73 -6.79 4.59
N TRP A 110 -5.60 -7.16 3.96
CA TRP A 110 -5.36 -8.50 3.44
C TRP A 110 -4.61 -9.35 4.46
N ARG A 111 -4.87 -10.66 4.45
CA ARG A 111 -4.17 -11.64 5.27
C ARG A 111 -3.04 -12.27 4.46
N LEU A 112 -1.84 -12.27 5.04
CA LEU A 112 -0.74 -13.06 4.50
C LEU A 112 -0.98 -14.54 4.85
N VAL A 113 -0.86 -15.42 3.87
CA VAL A 113 -1.00 -16.87 4.05
C VAL A 113 0.24 -17.59 3.51
N GLU A 114 0.57 -18.70 4.15
CA GLU A 114 1.66 -19.55 3.70
C GLU A 114 1.31 -20.25 2.37
N PRO A 115 2.30 -20.70 1.59
CA PRO A 115 2.05 -21.35 0.30
C PRO A 115 1.11 -22.56 0.35
N ASN A 116 1.10 -23.28 1.47
CA ASN A 116 0.26 -24.46 1.66
C ASN A 116 -1.18 -24.12 2.08
N ASP A 117 -1.43 -22.89 2.52
CA ASP A 117 -2.74 -22.42 3.01
C ASP A 117 -3.48 -21.56 1.99
N ARG A 118 -3.07 -21.64 0.72
CA ARG A 118 -3.67 -20.89 -0.38
C ARG A 118 -5.10 -21.36 -0.65
N GLN A 119 -5.99 -20.40 -0.84
CA GLN A 119 -7.35 -20.57 -1.34
C GLN A 119 -7.40 -20.20 -2.83
N GLU A 120 -8.49 -20.55 -3.50
CA GLU A 120 -8.66 -20.31 -4.94
C GLU A 120 -8.56 -18.81 -5.32
N ASP A 121 -8.98 -17.93 -4.42
CA ASP A 121 -8.93 -16.48 -4.59
C ASP A 121 -7.65 -15.83 -4.01
N THR A 122 -6.70 -16.63 -3.49
CA THR A 122 -5.44 -16.12 -2.96
C THR A 122 -4.57 -15.57 -4.07
N ILE A 123 -4.25 -14.27 -3.97
CA ILE A 123 -3.31 -13.63 -4.89
C ILE A 123 -1.89 -14.05 -4.52
N CYS A 124 -1.17 -14.60 -5.49
CA CYS A 124 0.19 -15.07 -5.30
C CYS A 124 1.16 -14.02 -5.86
N VAL A 125 1.99 -13.45 -5.00
CA VAL A 125 2.97 -12.42 -5.36
C VAL A 125 4.37 -13.01 -5.21
N THR A 126 5.13 -12.98 -6.29
CA THR A 126 6.55 -13.39 -6.29
C THR A 126 7.42 -12.15 -6.48
N VAL A 127 8.39 -11.99 -5.59
CA VAL A 127 9.38 -10.90 -5.63
C VAL A 127 10.71 -11.48 -6.08
N GLU A 128 11.25 -10.97 -7.18
CA GLU A 128 12.39 -11.57 -7.87
C GLU A 128 13.23 -10.52 -8.63
N LEU A 129 14.37 -10.93 -9.17
CA LEU A 129 15.27 -10.05 -9.91
C LEU A 129 14.80 -9.79 -11.34
N GLU A 130 14.28 -10.81 -12.00
CA GLU A 130 13.84 -10.77 -13.40
C GLU A 130 12.40 -11.26 -13.50
N LYS A 131 11.69 -10.89 -14.58
CA LYS A 131 10.28 -11.29 -14.71
C LYS A 131 10.16 -12.81 -14.75
N CYS A 132 9.17 -13.36 -14.07
CA CYS A 132 8.85 -14.79 -14.06
C CYS A 132 8.80 -15.38 -15.49
N CYS A 133 9.85 -16.09 -15.88
CA CYS A 133 9.97 -16.73 -17.20
C CYS A 133 9.27 -18.10 -17.29
N LYS A 134 8.61 -18.55 -16.22
CA LYS A 134 7.94 -19.87 -16.20
C LYS A 134 6.69 -19.85 -17.09
N ARG A 135 6.54 -20.87 -17.93
CA ARG A 135 5.45 -21.02 -18.92
C ARG A 135 4.06 -21.20 -18.31
N GLU A 136 3.98 -21.68 -17.07
CA GLU A 136 2.72 -21.83 -16.33
C GLU A 136 2.79 -20.99 -15.06
N GLN A 137 2.19 -19.79 -15.12
CA GLN A 137 1.92 -18.99 -13.93
C GLN A 137 0.49 -19.29 -13.49
N PRO A 138 0.23 -19.52 -12.19
CA PRO A 138 -1.13 -19.69 -11.70
C PRO A 138 -1.96 -18.42 -11.97
N VAL A 139 -3.26 -18.58 -12.18
CA VAL A 139 -4.20 -17.46 -12.33
C VAL A 139 -4.10 -16.57 -11.08
N GLY A 140 -3.95 -15.25 -11.27
CA GLY A 140 -3.78 -14.30 -10.16
C GLY A 140 -2.34 -14.16 -9.65
N HIS A 141 -1.35 -14.67 -10.38
CA HIS A 141 0.07 -14.45 -10.10
C HIS A 141 0.51 -13.02 -10.44
N VAL A 142 1.24 -12.38 -9.53
CA VAL A 142 1.87 -11.07 -9.72
C VAL A 142 3.37 -11.19 -9.51
N CYS A 143 4.12 -10.80 -10.53
CA CYS A 143 5.58 -10.71 -10.48
C CYS A 143 5.99 -9.27 -10.17
N LEU A 144 6.80 -9.10 -9.11
CA LEU A 144 7.41 -7.82 -8.76
C LEU A 144 8.92 -7.93 -8.92
N THR A 145 9.46 -7.15 -9.86
CA THR A 145 10.89 -7.16 -10.19
C THR A 145 11.61 -5.94 -9.66
N SER A 146 12.84 -6.14 -9.17
CA SER A 146 13.79 -5.04 -9.01
C SER A 146 14.73 -5.04 -10.22
N GLY A 147 14.58 -4.04 -11.09
CA GLY A 147 15.49 -3.85 -12.23
C GLY A 147 16.96 -3.67 -11.80
N PRO A 148 17.89 -3.65 -12.78
CA PRO A 148 19.32 -3.56 -12.50
C PRO A 148 19.65 -2.30 -11.69
N VAL A 149 20.65 -2.40 -10.81
CA VAL A 149 21.32 -1.23 -10.25
C VAL A 149 22.29 -0.74 -11.31
N LEU A 150 22.16 0.52 -11.74
CA LEU A 150 23.04 1.10 -12.74
C LEU A 150 24.10 1.97 -12.08
N GLU A 151 25.33 1.90 -12.59
CA GLU A 151 26.38 2.84 -12.22
C GLU A 151 26.14 4.19 -12.88
N PRO A 152 26.14 5.31 -12.13
CA PRO A 152 25.88 6.64 -12.68
C PRO A 152 26.82 7.04 -13.83
N MET A 153 28.05 6.55 -13.81
CA MET A 153 29.11 6.93 -14.76
C MET A 153 29.04 6.16 -16.08
N ASN A 154 28.65 4.89 -16.03
CA ASN A 154 28.77 3.99 -17.18
C ASN A 154 27.44 3.45 -17.70
N MET A 155 26.31 3.74 -17.03
CA MET A 155 24.96 3.22 -17.34
C MET A 155 24.90 1.68 -17.47
N GLY A 156 25.94 0.98 -17.03
CA GLY A 156 26.05 -0.48 -16.99
C GLY A 156 25.52 -1.02 -15.66
N ALA A 157 25.24 -2.33 -15.65
CA ALA A 157 24.90 -3.02 -14.41
C ALA A 157 26.05 -2.89 -13.41
N SER A 158 25.74 -2.46 -12.20
CA SER A 158 26.71 -2.34 -11.12
C SER A 158 27.06 -3.71 -10.55
N PHE A 159 28.33 -3.88 -10.24
CA PHE A 159 28.86 -5.01 -9.47
C PHE A 159 29.03 -4.67 -7.98
N MET A 160 28.55 -3.50 -7.57
CA MET A 160 28.70 -2.99 -6.21
C MET A 160 27.97 -3.89 -5.22
N THR A 161 28.61 -4.10 -4.09
CA THR A 161 28.11 -4.97 -3.04
C THR A 161 27.33 -4.16 -2.00
N ALA A 162 26.49 -4.82 -1.20
CA ALA A 162 25.71 -4.14 -0.18
C ALA A 162 26.60 -3.40 0.85
N ASN A 163 27.80 -3.93 1.15
CA ASN A 163 28.74 -3.33 2.09
C ASN A 163 29.42 -2.08 1.52
N GLU A 164 29.64 -2.00 0.21
CA GLU A 164 30.19 -0.81 -0.43
C GLU A 164 29.17 0.34 -0.50
N TYR A 165 27.88 0.01 -0.46
CA TYR A 165 26.78 0.98 -0.57
C TYR A 165 26.31 1.57 0.78
N LEU A 166 26.31 0.77 1.84
CA LEU A 166 25.75 1.12 3.16
C LEU A 166 26.77 1.81 4.07
#